data_AF-A0A364Y3X3-F1
#
_entry.id   AF-A0A364Y3X3-F1
#
_cell.length_a   1.000
_cell.length_b   1.000
_cell.length_c   1.000
_cell.angle_alpha   90.00
_cell.angle_beta   90.00
_cell.angle_gamma   90.00
#
_symmetry.space_group_name_H-M   'P 1'
#
loop_
_entity.id
_entity.type
_entity.pdbx_description
1 polymer ?
#
loop_
_entity_poly.entity_id
_entity_poly.type
_entity_poly.pdbx_seq_one_letter_code
_entity_poly.pdbx_strand_id
1 'polypeptide(L)'
;MYSRNWQVIRDDTKRTFEVCGHESSTNGFTNSVYAMQRAGMNVSYVTPPVTNRTSSAELIKLTGYTKEVGLHERLKKEFREITMGSITEFDLDDEG
;
A
#
# COMPACT_ATOMS: atom_id res chain seq x y z
N MET A 1 -10.26 21.61 -11.56
CA MET A 1 -10.17 20.32 -12.28
C MET A 1 -9.66 19.29 -11.27
N TYR A 2 -10.52 18.38 -10.79
CA TYR A 2 -10.07 17.30 -9.92
C TYR A 2 -9.39 16.24 -10.78
N SER A 3 -8.07 16.22 -10.82
CA SER A 3 -7.33 15.15 -11.48
C SER A 3 -7.63 13.85 -10.75
N ARG A 4 -8.37 12.94 -11.40
CA ARG A 4 -8.48 11.57 -10.93
C ARG A 4 -7.09 10.97 -11.02
N ASN A 5 -6.58 10.48 -9.90
CA ASN A 5 -5.31 9.76 -9.85
C ASN A 5 -5.63 8.30 -9.53
N TRP A 6 -4.84 7.39 -10.09
CA TRP A 6 -4.86 6.00 -9.63
C TRP A 6 -4.22 5.88 -8.27
N GLN A 7 -4.61 4.86 -7.53
CA GLN A 7 -3.90 4.42 -6.35
C GLN A 7 -3.21 3.10 -6.68
N VAL A 8 -1.89 3.10 -6.67
CA VAL A 8 -1.09 1.91 -6.92
C VAL A 8 -0.23 1.67 -5.70
N ILE A 9 -0.36 0.48 -5.10
CA ILE A 9 0.49 0.02 -4.00
C ILE A 9 1.54 -0.93 -4.55
N ARG A 10 2.74 -0.88 -3.97
CA ARG A 10 3.87 -1.73 -4.33
C ARG A 10 4.46 -2.36 -3.08
N ASP A 11 4.78 -3.64 -3.18
CA ASP A 11 5.66 -4.34 -2.26
C ASP A 11 7.05 -4.37 -2.91
N ASP A 12 7.96 -3.58 -2.35
CA ASP A 12 9.30 -3.40 -2.90
C ASP A 12 10.22 -4.57 -2.54
N THR A 13 9.84 -5.41 -1.55
CA THR A 13 10.55 -6.66 -1.22
C THR A 13 10.29 -7.72 -2.27
N LYS A 14 9.02 -7.95 -2.62
CA LYS A 14 8.64 -8.97 -3.60
C LYS A 14 8.60 -8.43 -5.04
N ARG A 15 8.77 -7.12 -5.20
CA ARG A 15 8.62 -6.40 -6.46
C ARG A 15 7.27 -6.70 -7.09
N THR A 16 6.21 -6.63 -6.30
CA THR A 16 4.83 -6.80 -6.77
C THR A 16 4.04 -5.51 -6.64
N PHE A 17 3.01 -5.34 -7.46
CA PHE A 17 2.16 -4.16 -7.42
C PHE A 17 0.69 -4.50 -7.65
N GLU A 18 -0.18 -3.64 -7.13
CA GLU A 18 -1.62 -3.70 -7.36
C GLU A 18 -2.18 -2.31 -7.56
N VAL A 19 -3.15 -2.22 -8.49
CA VAL A 19 -3.93 -1.01 -8.71
C VAL A 19 -5.18 -1.11 -7.84
N CYS A 20 -5.20 -0.36 -6.74
CA CYS A 20 -6.30 -0.36 -5.77
C CYS A 20 -7.55 0.38 -6.27
N GLY A 21 -7.43 1.15 -7.36
CA GLY A 21 -8.54 1.81 -8.03
C GLY A 21 -8.40 3.34 -8.06
N HIS A 22 -9.56 4.01 -8.11
CA HIS A 22 -9.68 5.45 -8.05
C HIS A 22 -10.40 5.82 -6.76
N GLU A 23 -9.76 6.60 -5.89
CA GLU A 23 -10.44 7.14 -4.72
C GLU A 23 -10.61 8.65 -4.86
N SER A 24 -11.77 9.14 -4.45
CA SER A 24 -12.07 10.57 -4.32
C SER A 24 -11.17 11.25 -3.27
N SER A 25 -10.61 10.46 -2.35
CA SER A 25 -9.75 10.89 -1.24
C SER A 25 -8.39 10.18 -1.37
N THR A 26 -7.36 10.90 -1.79
CA THR A 26 -6.00 10.34 -1.86
C THR A 26 -5.42 10.07 -0.45
N ASN A 27 -5.94 10.78 0.56
CA ASN A 27 -5.39 10.82 1.92
C ASN A 27 -5.50 9.48 2.67
N GLY A 28 -6.60 8.75 2.50
CA GLY A 28 -6.82 7.49 3.22
C GLY A 28 -5.79 6.43 2.81
N PHE A 29 -5.59 6.30 1.51
CA PHE A 29 -4.61 5.38 0.94
C PHE A 29 -3.16 5.76 1.25
N THR A 30 -2.79 7.04 1.12
CA THR A 30 -1.41 7.44 1.46
C THR A 30 -1.11 7.22 2.93
N ASN A 31 -2.05 7.55 3.82
CA ASN A 31 -1.88 7.36 5.26
C ASN A 31 -1.74 5.89 5.64
N SER A 32 -2.48 4.98 4.98
CA SER A 32 -2.34 3.54 5.25
C SER A 32 -0.98 3.02 4.81
N VAL A 33 -0.46 3.44 3.65
CA VAL A 33 0.87 3.05 3.20
C VAL A 33 1.96 3.62 4.10
N TYR A 34 1.84 4.88 4.53
CA TYR A 34 2.75 5.46 5.53
C TYR A 34 2.74 4.68 6.85
N ALA A 35 1.58 4.23 7.32
CA ALA A 35 1.50 3.41 8.52
C ALA A 35 2.24 2.07 8.35
N MET A 36 2.07 1.40 7.20
CA MET A 36 2.79 0.16 6.89
C MET A 36 4.31 0.36 6.85
N GLN A 37 4.78 1.45 6.23
CA GLN A 37 6.21 1.82 6.21
C GLN A 37 6.75 2.02 7.63
N ARG A 38 5.98 2.72 8.49
CA ARG A 38 6.36 2.94 9.89
C ARG A 38 6.40 1.66 10.73
N ALA A 39 5.61 0.66 10.37
CA ALA A 39 5.68 -0.68 10.97
C ALA A 39 6.87 -1.52 10.43
N GLY A 40 7.74 -0.95 9.59
CA GLY A 40 8.91 -1.64 9.06
C GLY A 40 8.64 -2.44 7.80
N MET A 41 7.46 -2.32 7.19
CA MET A 41 7.16 -2.97 5.91
C MET A 41 7.82 -2.19 4.76
N ASN A 42 8.44 -2.93 3.82
CA ASN A 42 9.05 -2.34 2.62
C ASN A 42 8.00 -2.18 1.50
N VAL A 43 7.12 -1.22 1.70
CA VAL A 43 6.03 -0.89 0.77
C VAL A 43 6.14 0.54 0.29
N SER A 44 5.67 0.81 -0.92
CA SER A 44 5.56 2.16 -1.46
C SER A 44 4.29 2.34 -2.27
N TYR A 45 3.99 3.59 -2.62
CA TYR A 45 2.82 3.91 -3.42
C TYR A 45 3.15 4.83 -4.59
N VAL A 46 2.32 4.78 -5.63
CA VAL A 46 2.37 5.68 -6.77
C VAL A 46 0.95 6.14 -7.09
N THR A 47 0.80 7.43 -7.36
CA THR A 47 -0.49 8.03 -7.72
C THR A 47 -0.46 8.63 -9.12
N PRO A 48 -0.33 7.81 -10.18
CA PRO A 48 -0.23 8.34 -11.53
C PRO A 48 -1.56 8.99 -11.94
N PRO A 49 -1.53 10.12 -12.67
CA PRO A 49 -2.74 10.74 -13.16
C PRO A 49 -3.46 9.81 -14.13
N VAL A 50 -4.80 9.79 -14.05
CA VAL A 50 -5.63 9.14 -15.06
C VAL A 50 -5.55 9.97 -16.33
N THR A 51 -4.84 9.44 -17.32
CA THR A 51 -4.74 10.00 -18.68
C THR A 51 -5.36 9.01 -19.65
N ASN A 52 -5.53 9.39 -20.92
CA ASN A 52 -6.02 8.44 -21.94
C ASN A 52 -5.17 7.16 -22.05
N ARG A 53 -3.88 7.20 -21.68
CA ARG A 53 -2.97 6.03 -21.70
C ARG A 53 -3.10 5.15 -20.46
N THR A 54 -3.57 5.71 -19.35
CA THR A 54 -3.79 5.03 -18.07
C THR A 54 -5.27 4.99 -17.75
N SER A 55 -6.15 4.96 -18.76
CA SER A 55 -7.60 5.03 -18.55
C SER A 55 -8.19 3.77 -17.90
N SER A 56 -7.45 2.66 -17.94
CA SER A 56 -7.82 1.39 -17.31
C SER A 56 -6.70 0.90 -16.38
N ALA A 57 -7.10 0.28 -15.27
CA ALA A 57 -6.20 -0.34 -14.29
C ALA A 57 -5.31 -1.43 -14.90
N GLU A 58 -5.77 -2.07 -15.99
CA GLU A 58 -5.03 -3.11 -16.69
C GLU A 58 -3.91 -2.57 -17.58
N LEU A 59 -4.02 -1.29 -17.97
CA LEU A 59 -3.00 -0.61 -18.78
C LEU A 59 -1.84 -0.09 -17.93
N ILE A 60 -2.02 -0.02 -16.61
CA ILE A 60 -0.98 0.41 -15.69
C ILE A 60 0.04 -0.72 -15.53
N LYS A 61 1.25 -0.45 -16.02
CA LYS A 61 2.40 -1.33 -15.89
C LYS A 61 3.50 -0.60 -15.14
N LEU A 62 4.10 -1.27 -14.18
CA LEU A 62 5.28 -0.80 -13.47
C LEU A 62 6.48 -1.64 -13.90
N THR A 63 7.48 -0.99 -14.50
CA THR A 63 8.67 -1.68 -14.98
C THR A 63 9.40 -2.37 -13.85
N GLY A 64 9.62 -3.68 -13.99
CA GLY A 64 10.30 -4.48 -12.97
C GLY A 64 9.44 -4.82 -11.74
N TYR A 65 8.11 -4.68 -11.85
CA TYR A 65 7.16 -5.18 -10.86
C TYR A 65 6.14 -6.12 -11.52
N THR A 66 5.72 -7.15 -10.78
CA THR A 66 4.71 -8.10 -11.20
C THR A 66 3.35 -7.70 -10.62
N LYS A 67 2.29 -7.71 -11.45
CA LYS A 67 0.94 -7.43 -10.97
C LYS A 67 0.47 -8.59 -10.08
N GLU A 68 0.08 -8.29 -8.86
CA GLU A 68 -0.45 -9.24 -7.88
C GLU A 68 -1.88 -8.81 -7.50
N VAL A 69 -2.85 -9.69 -7.71
CA VAL A 69 -4.25 -9.43 -7.32
C VAL A 69 -4.41 -9.78 -5.84
N GLY A 70 -4.93 -8.86 -5.03
CA GLY A 70 -5.06 -9.03 -3.58
C GLY A 70 -3.82 -8.62 -2.78
N LEU A 71 -2.85 -7.94 -3.40
CA LEU A 71 -1.65 -7.43 -2.73
C LEU A 71 -2.01 -6.53 -1.55
N HIS A 72 -2.94 -5.60 -1.74
CA HIS A 72 -3.37 -4.64 -0.75
C HIS A 72 -3.98 -5.34 0.48
N GLU A 73 -4.76 -6.41 0.26
CA GLU A 73 -5.32 -7.21 1.35
C GLU A 73 -4.23 -7.99 2.09
N ARG A 74 -3.28 -8.58 1.36
CA ARG A 74 -2.11 -9.25 1.96
C ARG A 74 -1.31 -8.28 2.82
N LEU A 75 -0.97 -7.10 2.30
CA LEU A 75 -0.20 -6.09 3.04
C LEU A 75 -0.95 -5.57 4.27
N LYS A 76 -2.28 -5.40 4.17
CA LYS A 76 -3.11 -5.06 5.34
C LYS A 76 -3.09 -6.15 6.40
N LYS A 77 -3.09 -7.42 6.00
CA LYS A 77 -3.01 -8.55 6.93
C LYS A 77 -1.66 -8.57 7.63
N GLU A 78 -0.56 -8.48 6.87
CA GLU A 78 0.80 -8.42 7.42
C GLU A 78 0.96 -7.22 8.38
N PHE A 79 0.44 -6.05 8.00
CA PHE A 79 0.45 -4.87 8.86
C PHE A 79 -0.30 -5.09 10.17
N ARG A 80 -1.46 -5.75 10.13
CA ARG A 80 -2.23 -6.10 11.33
C ARG A 80 -1.44 -7.08 12.21
N GLU A 81 -0.80 -8.08 11.62
CA GLU A 81 0.01 -9.06 12.34
C GLU A 81 1.20 -8.40 13.05
N ILE A 82 1.93 -7.50 12.37
CA ILE A 82 3.04 -6.73 12.95
C ILE A 82 2.53 -5.82 14.08
N THR A 83 1.46 -5.07 13.84
CA THR A 83 0.93 -4.12 14.83
C THR A 83 0.42 -4.85 16.08
N MET A 84 -0.28 -5.98 15.90
CA MET A 84 -0.81 -6.78 16.99
C MET A 84 0.30 -7.50 17.78
N GLY A 85 1.35 -7.98 17.10
CA GLY A 85 2.53 -8.54 17.76
C GLY A 85 3.33 -7.50 18.55
N SER A 86 3.45 -6.25 18.04
CA SER A 86 4.16 -5.18 18.76
C SER A 86 3.46 -4.75 20.04
N ILE A 87 2.13 -4.85 20.10
CA ILE A 87 1.35 -4.53 21.31
C ILE A 87 1.63 -5.54 22.41
N THR A 88 1.86 -6.81 22.08
CA THR A 88 2.13 -7.86 23.09
C THR A 88 3.55 -7.84 23.65
N GLU A 89 4.51 -7.21 22.97
CA GLU A 89 5.92 -7.17 23.40
C GLU A 89 6.24 -5.98 24.33
N PHE A 90 5.40 -4.94 24.39
CA PHE A 90 5.66 -3.72 25.17
C PHE A 90 5.05 -3.72 26.58
N ASP A 91 4.16 -4.68 26.90
CA ASP A 91 3.43 -4.75 28.18
C ASP A 91 4.07 -5.69 29.23
N LEU A 92 5.32 -6.14 29.04
CA LEU A 92 5.99 -7.09 29.97
C LEU A 92 7.22 -6.54 30.71
N ASP A 93 7.54 -5.25 30.58
CA ASP A 93 8.72 -4.63 31.21
C ASP A 93 8.40 -3.62 32.34
N ASP A 94 7.16 -3.57 32.86
CA ASP A 94 6.76 -2.68 33.98
C ASP A 94 6.28 -3.47 35.22
N GLU A 95 7.07 -4.45 35.67
CA GLU A 95 7.07 -4.88 37.08
C GLU A 95 8.51 -4.92 37.60
N GLY A 96 8.94 -3.83 38.23
CA GLY A 96 10.20 -3.69 38.96
C GLY A 96 10.09 -2.70 40.10
#